data_AF-A0A7C7U2U6-F1
#
_entry.id   AF-A0A7C7U2U6-F1
#
_cell.length_a   1.000
_cell.length_b   1.000
_cell.length_c   1.000
_cell.angle_alpha   90.00
_cell.angle_beta   90.00
_cell.angle_gamma   90.00
#
_symmetry.space_group_name_H-M   'P 1'
#
loop_
_entity.id
_entity.type
_entity.pdbx_description
1 polymer ?
#
loop_
_entity_poly.entity_id
_entity_poly.type
_entity_poly.pdbx_seq_one_letter_code
_entity_poly.pdbx_strand_id
1 'polypeptide(L)'
;MRREIPLDVEGLICRFLNPNCEIVWVTPWSLSESQRRELVTSNSELLILLTHSQQKRLKKLRSQLNSKAGNWKSKLPEVAIRHGKSQFAIAWMNGMILRANWKPTEKLEARARLLLSHDRTMVKRLILKSRQWPKNIWQLHDVSATYIPPFIFQLRRKITSVELQIISGSHMLAEGTWRWIVAKDAIHPTSVQSVE
;
A
#
# COMPACT_ATOMS: atom_id res chain seq x y z
N MET A 1 17.28 15.78 7.14
CA MET A 1 17.53 14.31 7.17
C MET A 1 16.35 13.64 6.48
N ARG A 2 16.61 12.96 5.37
CA ARG A 2 15.57 12.34 4.52
C ARG A 2 15.16 11.00 5.13
N ARG A 3 13.87 10.74 5.31
CA ARG A 3 13.37 9.52 5.94
C ARG A 3 12.78 8.56 4.91
N GLU A 4 13.24 7.31 4.91
CA GLU A 4 12.65 6.25 4.11
C GLU A 4 11.34 5.77 4.72
N ILE A 5 10.28 5.74 3.92
CA ILE A 5 8.97 5.25 4.34
C ILE A 5 8.39 4.31 3.28
N PRO A 6 7.78 3.18 3.68
CA PRO A 6 7.31 2.20 2.71
C PRO A 6 6.03 2.70 2.03
N LEU A 7 5.81 2.34 0.76
CA LEU A 7 4.58 2.61 0.01
C LEU A 7 3.40 1.74 0.47
N ASP A 8 3.20 1.67 1.78
CA ASP A 8 2.14 0.93 2.46
C ASP A 8 1.41 1.84 3.46
N VAL A 9 0.54 1.22 4.27
CA VAL A 9 -0.28 1.89 5.28
C VAL A 9 0.57 2.63 6.32
N GLU A 10 1.68 2.06 6.77
CA GLU A 10 2.50 2.65 7.82
C GLU A 10 3.28 3.84 7.32
N GLY A 11 3.78 3.79 6.08
CA GLY A 11 4.40 4.97 5.46
C GLY A 11 3.40 6.09 5.22
N LEU A 12 2.17 5.77 4.79
CA LEU A 12 1.09 6.76 4.69
C LEU A 12 0.78 7.42 6.03
N ILE A 13 0.68 6.64 7.11
CA ILE A 13 0.45 7.17 8.46
C ILE A 13 1.63 8.05 8.89
N CYS A 14 2.87 7.62 8.65
CA CYS A 14 4.04 8.42 8.96
C CYS A 14 4.02 9.76 8.22
N ARG A 15 3.73 9.75 6.92
CA ARG A 15 3.63 10.98 6.12
C ARG A 15 2.49 11.88 6.58
N PHE A 16 1.36 11.32 6.98
CA PHE A 16 0.24 12.08 7.54
C PHE A 16 0.61 12.76 8.87
N LEU A 17 1.28 12.03 9.77
CA LEU A 17 1.68 12.55 11.08
C LEU A 17 2.85 13.54 10.99
N ASN A 18 3.69 13.42 9.95
CA ASN A 18 4.87 14.25 9.77
C ASN A 18 4.90 14.92 8.36
N PRO A 19 4.03 15.92 8.11
CA PRO A 19 3.88 16.53 6.78
C PRO A 19 5.08 17.40 6.35
N ASN A 20 5.92 17.82 7.29
CA ASN A 20 7.06 18.70 7.01
C ASN A 20 8.39 17.96 6.83
N CYS A 21 8.42 16.65 7.11
CA CYS A 21 9.62 15.84 6.92
C CYS A 21 9.83 15.49 5.45
N GLU A 22 11.06 15.63 4.98
CA GLU A 22 11.49 15.13 3.67
C GLU A 22 11.52 13.59 3.68
N ILE A 23 10.84 12.99 2.72
CA ILE A 23 10.66 11.53 2.66
C ILE A 23 11.17 10.94 1.34
N VAL A 24 11.66 9.70 1.42
CA VAL A 24 11.84 8.79 0.27
C VAL A 24 10.77 7.71 0.40
N TRP A 25 9.98 7.53 -0.66
CA TRP A 25 9.11 6.37 -0.74
C TRP A 25 9.93 5.14 -1.14
N VAL A 26 9.79 4.05 -0.41
CA VAL A 26 10.44 2.78 -0.73
C VAL A 26 9.40 1.69 -0.98
N THR A 27 9.81 0.63 -1.66
CA THR A 27 8.94 -0.49 -1.97
C THR A 27 8.40 -1.15 -0.69
N PRO A 28 7.12 -1.57 -0.65
CA PRO A 28 6.60 -2.30 0.50
C PRO A 28 7.43 -3.57 0.77
N TRP A 29 7.58 -3.97 2.03
CA TRP A 29 8.45 -5.07 2.49
C TRP A 29 9.96 -4.93 2.17
N SER A 30 10.44 -3.81 1.62
CA SER A 30 11.89 -3.59 1.44
C SER A 30 12.60 -3.14 2.73
N LEU A 31 11.87 -2.52 3.66
CA LEU A 31 12.41 -2.15 4.96
C LEU A 31 12.61 -3.36 5.86
N SER A 32 13.73 -3.37 6.59
CA SER A 32 14.02 -4.37 7.62
C SER A 32 12.99 -4.30 8.76
N GLU A 33 12.89 -5.38 9.54
CA GLU A 33 11.99 -5.41 10.69
C GLU A 33 12.35 -4.34 11.73
N SER A 34 13.64 -4.06 11.94
CA SER A 34 14.09 -3.00 12.84
C SER A 34 13.63 -1.62 12.36
N GLN A 35 13.83 -1.30 11.08
CA GLN A 35 13.37 -0.05 10.47
C GLN A 35 11.85 0.10 10.56
N ARG A 36 11.10 -0.99 10.35
CA ARG A 36 9.64 -1.00 10.50
C ARG A 36 9.20 -0.74 11.95
N ARG A 37 9.86 -1.36 12.93
CA ARG A 37 9.58 -1.12 14.35
C ARG A 37 9.85 0.35 14.72
N GLU A 38 10.99 0.88 14.30
CA GLU A 38 11.34 2.29 14.53
C GLU A 38 10.31 3.25 13.93
N LEU A 39 9.84 2.98 12.70
CA LEU A 39 8.76 3.74 12.05
C LEU A 39 7.49 3.75 12.91
N VAL A 40 7.08 2.59 13.41
CA VAL A 40 5.87 2.46 14.24
C VAL A 40 6.03 3.16 15.60
N THR A 41 7.20 3.05 16.23
CA THR A 41 7.50 3.73 17.50
C THR A 41 7.47 5.25 17.32
N SER A 42 8.17 5.78 16.32
CA SER A 42 8.18 7.21 16.01
C SER A 42 6.79 7.74 15.64
N ASN A 43 5.99 6.96 14.91
CA ASN A 43 4.59 7.30 14.66
C ASN A 43 3.81 7.43 15.97
N SER A 44 4.06 6.54 16.94
CA SER A 44 3.36 6.52 18.23
C SER A 44 3.62 7.77 19.07
N GLU A 45 4.84 8.33 19.01
CA GLU A 45 5.17 9.61 19.65
C GLU A 45 4.40 10.77 19.01
N LEU A 46 4.33 10.79 17.67
CA LEU A 46 3.61 11.81 16.92
C LEU A 46 2.08 11.73 17.10
N LEU A 47 1.53 10.56 17.46
CA LEU A 47 0.10 10.41 17.74
C LEU A 47 -0.37 11.31 18.88
N ILE A 48 0.52 11.67 19.82
CA ILE A 48 0.21 12.52 20.98
C ILE A 48 -0.24 13.91 20.52
N LEU A 49 0.21 14.37 19.35
CA LEU A 49 -0.18 15.67 18.76
C LEU A 49 -1.64 15.70 18.29
N LEU A 50 -2.30 14.54 18.15
CA LEU A 50 -3.70 14.44 17.77
C LEU A 50 -4.60 14.43 19.02
N THR A 51 -5.77 15.05 18.91
CA THR A 51 -6.81 14.94 19.95
C THR A 51 -7.26 13.48 20.09
N HIS A 52 -7.78 13.10 21.27
CA HIS A 52 -8.25 11.73 21.52
C HIS A 52 -9.27 11.23 20.48
N SER A 53 -10.14 12.10 19.96
CA SER A 53 -11.10 11.76 18.91
C SER A 53 -10.43 11.48 17.56
N GLN A 54 -9.37 12.21 17.21
CA GLN A 54 -8.58 12.03 16.00
C GLN A 54 -7.75 10.76 16.10
N GLN A 55 -7.13 10.49 17.25
CA GLN A 55 -6.41 9.24 17.51
C GLN A 55 -7.32 8.01 17.34
N LYS A 56 -8.55 8.05 17.88
CA LYS A 56 -9.55 6.98 17.68
C LYS A 56 -9.88 6.76 16.19
N ARG A 57 -10.06 7.85 15.43
CA ARG A 57 -10.33 7.78 13.98
C ARG A 57 -9.15 7.21 13.19
N LEU A 58 -7.93 7.62 13.52
CA LEU A 58 -6.71 7.09 12.91
C LEU A 58 -6.52 5.60 13.24
N LYS A 59 -6.69 5.19 14.51
CA LYS A 59 -6.67 3.76 14.90
C LYS A 59 -7.70 2.93 14.13
N LYS A 60 -8.92 3.46 13.99
CA LYS A 60 -9.98 2.84 13.17
C LYS A 60 -9.60 2.75 11.69
N LEU A 61 -9.02 3.81 11.12
CA LEU A 61 -8.56 3.80 9.73
C LEU A 61 -7.44 2.78 9.52
N ARG A 62 -6.47 2.71 10.43
CA ARG A 62 -5.35 1.75 10.41
C ARG A 62 -5.86 0.31 10.43
N SER A 63 -6.81 -0.03 11.30
CA SER A 63 -7.40 -1.37 11.33
C SER A 63 -8.22 -1.68 10.07
N GLN A 64 -8.93 -0.69 9.52
CA GLN A 64 -9.71 -0.85 8.29
C GLN A 64 -8.83 -1.04 7.05
N LEU A 65 -7.68 -0.39 6.99
CA LEU A 65 -6.68 -0.57 5.93
C LEU A 65 -6.06 -1.97 5.97
N ASN A 66 -5.74 -2.47 7.16
CA ASN A 66 -5.19 -3.82 7.34
C ASN A 66 -6.25 -4.94 7.20
N SER A 67 -7.54 -4.60 7.18
CA SER A 67 -8.62 -5.59 7.13
C SER A 67 -9.22 -5.76 5.72
N LYS A 68 -9.61 -7.00 5.41
CA LYS A 68 -10.30 -7.32 4.15
C LYS A 68 -11.68 -6.66 4.07
N ALA A 69 -12.34 -6.40 5.21
CA ALA A 69 -13.71 -5.90 5.34
C ALA A 69 -13.86 -4.36 5.44
N GLY A 70 -12.77 -3.59 5.31
CA GLY A 70 -12.85 -2.12 5.33
C GLY A 70 -13.76 -1.55 4.25
N ASN A 71 -14.50 -0.49 4.57
CA ASN A 71 -15.31 0.27 3.62
C ASN A 71 -14.42 0.79 2.46
N TRP A 72 -14.95 0.94 1.26
CA TRP A 72 -14.21 1.49 0.13
C TRP A 72 -13.53 2.83 0.45
N LYS A 73 -14.18 3.67 1.28
CA LYS A 73 -13.63 4.96 1.72
C LYS A 73 -12.33 4.82 2.49
N SER A 74 -12.20 3.80 3.34
CA SER A 74 -10.99 3.57 4.13
C SER A 74 -9.86 2.97 3.32
N LYS A 75 -10.15 2.25 2.24
CA LYS A 75 -9.13 1.67 1.33
C LYS A 75 -8.57 2.67 0.32
N LEU A 76 -9.25 3.79 0.11
CA LEU A 76 -8.87 4.76 -0.92
C LEU A 76 -7.46 5.33 -0.74
N PRO A 77 -6.99 5.71 0.47
CA PRO A 77 -5.63 6.23 0.62
C PRO A 77 -4.55 5.28 0.12
N GLU A 78 -4.68 3.99 0.44
CA GLU A 78 -3.76 2.95 -0.02
C GLU A 78 -3.81 2.81 -1.55
N VAL A 79 -5.01 2.77 -2.13
CA VAL A 79 -5.16 2.71 -3.59
C VAL A 79 -4.59 3.97 -4.25
N ALA A 80 -4.79 5.14 -3.66
CA ALA A 80 -4.30 6.39 -4.20
C ALA A 80 -2.77 6.43 -4.25
N ILE A 81 -2.10 6.00 -3.18
CA ILE A 81 -0.63 6.00 -3.17
C ILE A 81 -0.04 4.98 -4.15
N ARG A 82 -0.70 3.82 -4.36
CA ARG A 82 -0.30 2.85 -5.39
C ARG A 82 -0.28 3.42 -6.80
N HIS A 83 -1.11 4.43 -7.07
CA HIS A 83 -1.19 5.12 -8.36
C HIS A 83 -0.30 6.39 -8.40
N GLY A 84 0.62 6.55 -7.44
CA GLY A 84 1.46 7.75 -7.31
C GLY A 84 0.73 9.00 -6.84
N LYS A 85 -0.55 8.91 -6.43
CA LYS A 85 -1.38 10.06 -6.03
C LYS A 85 -1.27 10.33 -4.53
N SER A 86 -0.04 10.52 -4.04
CA SER A 86 0.24 10.70 -2.60
C SER A 86 -0.49 11.91 -2.00
N GLN A 87 -0.53 13.04 -2.69
CA GLN A 87 -1.27 14.24 -2.24
C GLN A 87 -2.77 13.95 -2.06
N PHE A 88 -3.36 13.18 -2.98
CA PHE A 88 -4.77 12.77 -2.89
C PHE A 88 -5.00 11.82 -1.71
N ALA A 89 -4.08 10.86 -1.48
CA ALA A 89 -4.13 9.97 -0.32
C ALA A 89 -4.11 10.75 1.00
N ILE A 90 -3.18 11.71 1.14
CA ILE A 90 -3.04 12.54 2.34
C ILE A 90 -4.24 13.47 2.53
N ALA A 91 -4.74 14.11 1.48
CA ALA A 91 -5.94 14.94 1.56
C ALA A 91 -7.16 14.13 2.03
N TRP A 92 -7.30 12.89 1.55
CA TRP A 92 -8.37 11.99 1.97
C TRP A 92 -8.23 11.58 3.44
N MET A 93 -7.01 11.26 3.89
CA MET A 93 -6.71 10.98 5.30
C MET A 93 -7.00 12.18 6.20
N ASN A 94 -6.62 13.40 5.79
CA ASN A 94 -6.95 14.64 6.50
C ASN A 94 -8.46 14.79 6.70
N GLY A 95 -9.26 14.54 5.65
CA GLY A 95 -10.71 14.54 5.74
C GLY A 95 -11.22 13.52 6.77
N MET A 96 -10.78 12.26 6.67
CA MET A 96 -11.25 11.17 7.52
C MET A 96 -10.82 11.31 8.99
N ILE A 97 -9.61 11.83 9.25
CA ILE A 97 -9.01 11.86 10.59
C ILE A 97 -9.28 13.18 11.29
N LEU A 98 -9.13 14.33 10.62
CA LEU A 98 -9.18 15.63 11.29
C LEU A 98 -10.63 16.14 11.43
N ARG A 99 -11.47 15.95 10.42
CA ARG A 99 -12.81 16.54 10.35
C ARG A 99 -13.91 15.58 10.82
N ALA A 100 -14.63 15.95 11.87
CA ALA A 100 -15.76 15.15 12.35
C ALA A 100 -16.85 15.11 11.26
N ASN A 101 -17.45 13.94 11.03
CA ASN A 101 -18.51 13.72 10.04
C ASN A 101 -18.16 14.19 8.61
N TRP A 102 -16.87 14.15 8.25
CA TRP A 102 -16.44 14.54 6.91
C TRP A 102 -17.14 13.71 5.83
N LYS A 103 -17.70 14.40 4.85
CA LYS A 103 -18.28 13.82 3.64
C LYS A 103 -17.56 14.41 2.42
N PRO A 104 -17.03 13.57 1.51
CA PRO A 104 -16.52 14.06 0.24
C PRO A 104 -17.66 14.66 -0.59
N THR A 105 -17.36 15.66 -1.41
CA THR A 105 -18.30 16.16 -2.42
C THR A 105 -18.59 15.09 -3.47
N GLU A 106 -19.71 15.19 -4.18
CA GLU A 106 -20.10 14.20 -5.20
C GLU A 106 -19.02 14.00 -6.26
N LYS A 107 -18.43 15.10 -6.76
CA LYS A 107 -17.33 15.06 -7.72
C LYS A 107 -16.10 14.33 -7.17
N LEU A 108 -15.77 14.57 -5.91
CA LEU A 108 -14.63 13.94 -5.24
C LEU A 108 -14.89 12.44 -5.01
N GLU A 109 -16.10 12.08 -4.61
CA GLU A 109 -16.54 10.70 -4.44
C GLU A 109 -16.54 9.93 -5.78
N ALA A 110 -17.03 10.53 -6.87
CA ALA A 110 -16.99 9.92 -8.19
C ALA A 110 -15.56 9.61 -8.64
N ARG A 111 -14.63 10.56 -8.46
CA ARG A 111 -13.21 10.38 -8.77
C ARG A 111 -12.58 9.26 -7.93
N ALA A 112 -12.93 9.18 -6.65
CA ALA A 112 -12.46 8.11 -5.76
C ALA A 112 -12.96 6.72 -6.20
N ARG A 113 -14.24 6.61 -6.56
CA ARG A 113 -14.83 5.35 -7.04
C ARG A 113 -14.23 4.92 -8.37
N LEU A 114 -13.98 5.85 -9.28
CA LEU A 114 -13.30 5.58 -10.54
C LEU A 114 -11.89 5.02 -10.30
N LEU A 115 -11.13 5.62 -9.38
CA LEU A 115 -9.80 5.15 -9.02
C LEU A 115 -9.82 3.72 -8.46
N LEU A 116 -10.77 3.41 -7.58
CA LEU A 116 -10.96 2.06 -7.05
C LEU A 116 -11.37 1.05 -8.13
N SER A 117 -12.23 1.44 -9.06
CA SER A 117 -12.65 0.59 -10.17
C SER A 117 -11.47 0.29 -11.10
N HIS A 118 -10.68 1.32 -11.41
CA HIS A 118 -9.47 1.20 -12.21
C HIS A 118 -8.46 0.25 -11.55
N ASP A 119 -8.17 0.45 -10.26
CA ASP A 119 -7.27 -0.42 -9.47
C ASP A 119 -7.71 -1.89 -9.51
N ARG A 120 -9.00 -2.15 -9.25
CA ARG A 120 -9.57 -3.52 -9.33
C ARG A 120 -9.42 -4.13 -10.72
N THR A 121 -9.61 -3.33 -11.76
CA THR A 121 -9.53 -3.78 -13.15
C THR A 121 -8.09 -4.11 -13.53
N MET A 122 -7.15 -3.26 -13.15
CA MET A 122 -5.71 -3.49 -13.34
C MET A 122 -5.29 -4.80 -12.68
N VAL A 123 -5.55 -4.98 -11.39
CA VAL A 123 -5.15 -6.20 -10.67
C VAL A 123 -5.78 -7.46 -11.28
N LYS A 124 -7.04 -7.41 -11.73
CA LYS A 124 -7.69 -8.53 -12.41
C LYS A 124 -6.98 -8.90 -13.72
N ARG A 125 -6.54 -7.91 -14.50
CA ARG A 125 -5.85 -8.12 -15.79
C ARG A 125 -4.45 -8.73 -15.64
N LEU A 126 -3.83 -8.61 -14.46
CA LEU A 126 -2.52 -9.20 -14.20
C LEU A 126 -2.56 -10.73 -14.05
N ILE A 127 -3.73 -11.30 -13.79
CA ILE A 127 -3.92 -12.73 -13.51
C ILE A 127 -3.97 -13.51 -14.84
N LEU A 128 -2.83 -13.62 -15.51
CA LEU A 128 -2.67 -14.34 -16.77
C LEU A 128 -1.59 -15.40 -16.62
N LYS A 129 -1.94 -16.68 -16.86
CA LYS A 129 -0.98 -17.79 -16.76
C LYS A 129 0.24 -17.64 -17.68
N SER A 130 0.10 -16.94 -18.81
CA SER A 130 1.22 -16.65 -19.72
C SER A 130 2.32 -15.79 -19.09
N ARG A 131 2.02 -15.07 -18.01
CA ARG A 131 3.00 -14.30 -17.23
C ARG A 131 3.80 -15.19 -16.27
N GLN A 132 3.45 -16.47 -16.15
CA GLN A 132 4.19 -17.44 -15.34
C GLN A 132 5.22 -18.17 -16.20
N TRP A 133 6.49 -17.79 -16.06
CA TRP A 133 7.61 -18.47 -16.69
C TRP A 133 8.92 -18.09 -15.99
N PRO A 134 9.75 -19.05 -15.54
CA PRO A 134 9.50 -20.49 -15.39
C PRO A 134 8.36 -20.84 -14.41
N LYS A 135 8.11 -22.13 -14.16
CA LYS A 135 7.08 -22.60 -13.21
C LYS A 135 7.26 -21.92 -11.84
N ASN A 136 6.13 -21.47 -11.26
CA ASN A 136 6.07 -20.74 -9.98
C ASN A 136 6.79 -19.37 -9.96
N ILE A 137 7.23 -18.86 -11.10
CA ILE A 137 7.83 -17.52 -11.22
C ILE A 137 6.94 -16.65 -12.11
N TRP A 138 6.45 -15.54 -11.57
CA TRP A 138 5.62 -14.58 -12.27
C TRP A 138 6.43 -13.39 -12.75
N GLN A 139 6.46 -13.17 -14.06
CA GLN A 139 7.18 -12.10 -14.74
C GLN A 139 6.24 -10.90 -14.94
N LEU A 140 6.38 -9.89 -14.09
CA LEU A 140 5.58 -8.68 -14.05
C LEU A 140 6.45 -7.42 -14.14
N HIS A 141 7.51 -7.45 -14.96
CA HIS A 141 8.45 -6.34 -15.16
C HIS A 141 7.79 -5.04 -15.61
N ASP A 142 6.66 -5.14 -16.31
CA ASP A 142 5.84 -4.01 -16.76
C ASP A 142 4.89 -3.48 -15.67
N VAL A 143 4.85 -4.13 -14.51
CA VAL A 143 3.93 -3.83 -13.43
C VAL A 143 4.68 -3.23 -12.25
N SER A 144 4.14 -2.14 -11.73
CA SER A 144 4.70 -1.53 -10.55
C SER A 144 4.65 -2.44 -9.32
N ALA A 145 5.76 -2.46 -8.58
CA ALA A 145 5.91 -3.01 -7.23
C ALA A 145 4.70 -2.81 -6.30
N THR A 146 4.02 -1.66 -6.39
CA THR A 146 2.86 -1.35 -5.55
C THR A 146 1.63 -2.22 -5.83
N TYR A 147 1.52 -2.82 -7.02
CA TYR A 147 0.44 -3.74 -7.38
C TYR A 147 0.69 -5.19 -6.97
N ILE A 148 1.90 -5.53 -6.50
CA ILE A 148 2.23 -6.91 -6.16
C ILE A 148 1.44 -7.42 -4.95
N PRO A 149 1.28 -6.68 -3.84
CA PRO A 149 0.45 -7.14 -2.72
C PRO A 149 -1.01 -7.48 -3.12
N PRO A 150 -1.78 -6.62 -3.82
CA PRO A 150 -3.13 -6.99 -4.23
C PRO A 150 -3.16 -8.10 -5.31
N PHE A 151 -2.11 -8.20 -6.13
CA PHE A 151 -1.96 -9.32 -7.07
C PHE A 151 -1.78 -10.66 -6.35
N ILE A 152 -0.89 -10.76 -5.36
CA ILE A 152 -0.68 -11.96 -4.53
C ILE A 152 -2.01 -12.44 -3.95
N PHE A 153 -2.79 -11.52 -3.39
CA PHE A 153 -4.09 -11.85 -2.82
C PHE A 153 -5.04 -12.50 -3.84
N GLN A 154 -5.09 -11.96 -5.07
CA GLN A 154 -5.92 -12.56 -6.11
C GLN A 154 -5.38 -13.89 -6.61
N LEU A 155 -4.05 -14.00 -6.71
CA LEU A 155 -3.37 -15.20 -7.16
C LEU A 155 -3.63 -16.38 -6.22
N ARG A 156 -3.54 -16.14 -4.90
CA ARG A 156 -3.87 -17.10 -3.84
C ARG A 156 -5.34 -17.54 -3.87
N ARG A 157 -6.23 -16.61 -4.17
CA ARG A 157 -7.67 -16.89 -4.22
C ARG A 157 -8.08 -17.71 -5.45
N LYS A 158 -7.37 -17.60 -6.57
CA LYS A 158 -7.86 -18.07 -7.87
C LYS A 158 -6.98 -19.10 -8.58
N ILE A 159 -5.68 -19.14 -8.31
CA ILE A 159 -4.74 -19.90 -9.13
C ILE A 159 -3.95 -20.91 -8.30
N THR A 160 -3.26 -20.47 -7.24
CA THR A 160 -2.31 -21.36 -6.57
C THR A 160 -2.04 -20.97 -5.12
N SER A 161 -1.84 -21.98 -4.28
CA SER A 161 -1.37 -21.86 -2.89
C SER A 161 0.11 -22.20 -2.72
N VAL A 162 0.80 -22.65 -3.77
CA VAL A 162 2.22 -23.05 -3.69
C VAL A 162 3.14 -21.86 -3.49
N GLU A 163 4.35 -22.12 -2.99
CA GLU A 163 5.40 -21.11 -2.95
C GLU A 163 5.70 -20.55 -4.36
N LEU A 164 5.89 -19.25 -4.44
CA LEU A 164 6.12 -18.57 -5.72
C LEU A 164 7.03 -17.36 -5.57
N GLN A 165 7.62 -16.99 -6.69
CA GLN A 165 8.37 -15.76 -6.86
C GLN A 165 7.66 -14.84 -7.84
N ILE A 166 7.76 -13.53 -7.61
CA ILE A 166 7.21 -12.52 -8.51
C ILE A 166 8.33 -11.52 -8.79
N ILE A 167 8.55 -11.19 -10.05
CA ILE A 167 9.50 -10.15 -10.46
C ILE A 167 8.67 -8.96 -10.97
N SER A 168 8.81 -7.80 -10.35
CA SER A 168 8.05 -6.59 -10.70
C SER A 168 8.95 -5.46 -11.13
N GLY A 169 8.42 -4.57 -11.96
CA GLY A 169 9.09 -3.31 -12.32
C GLY A 169 8.98 -2.22 -11.25
N SER A 170 9.42 -1.04 -11.65
CA SER A 170 9.52 0.16 -10.82
C SER A 170 8.18 0.81 -10.49
N HIS A 171 8.17 1.68 -9.51
CA HIS A 171 7.07 2.61 -9.22
C HIS A 171 7.54 4.05 -9.42
N MET A 172 6.63 4.94 -9.81
CA MET A 172 6.93 6.39 -9.94
C MET A 172 7.53 7.01 -8.67
N LEU A 173 7.28 6.40 -7.50
CA LEU A 173 7.81 6.88 -6.22
C LEU A 173 8.97 6.02 -5.69
N ALA A 174 9.27 4.88 -6.30
CA ALA A 174 10.33 3.95 -5.88
C ALA A 174 10.86 3.18 -7.10
N GLU A 175 11.98 3.64 -7.66
CA GLU A 175 12.61 3.06 -8.84
C GLU A 175 13.27 1.70 -8.54
N GLY A 176 13.46 0.87 -9.57
CA GLY A 176 14.10 -0.44 -9.47
C GLY A 176 13.20 -1.63 -9.83
N THR A 177 13.84 -2.78 -10.04
CA THR A 177 13.20 -4.08 -10.26
C THR A 177 13.21 -4.87 -8.96
N TRP A 178 12.12 -5.54 -8.63
CA TRP A 178 11.94 -6.16 -7.33
C TRP A 178 11.56 -7.62 -7.45
N ARG A 179 12.24 -8.49 -6.69
CA ARG A 179 11.91 -9.89 -6.51
C ARG A 179 11.18 -10.08 -5.20
N TRP A 180 9.97 -10.62 -5.28
CA TRP A 180 9.10 -10.89 -4.16
C TRP A 180 9.04 -12.39 -3.93
N ILE A 181 9.30 -12.83 -2.70
CA ILE A 181 9.17 -14.22 -2.29
C ILE A 181 7.86 -14.36 -1.51
N VAL A 182 7.05 -15.35 -1.87
CA VAL A 182 5.77 -15.61 -1.21
C VAL A 182 5.71 -17.08 -0.84
N ALA A 183 5.81 -17.36 0.46
CA ALA A 183 5.70 -18.71 1.00
C ALA A 183 4.35 -19.37 0.65
N LYS A 184 4.32 -20.71 0.76
CA LYS A 184 3.10 -21.50 0.60
C LYS A 184 1.99 -20.95 1.52
N ASP A 185 0.78 -20.84 0.98
CA ASP A 185 -0.44 -20.34 1.66
C ASP A 185 -0.38 -18.87 2.14
N ALA A 186 0.78 -18.21 2.09
CA ALA A 186 0.94 -16.82 2.51
C ALA A 186 0.20 -15.86 1.55
N ILE A 187 -0.55 -14.91 2.11
CA ILE A 187 -1.25 -13.85 1.38
C ILE A 187 -0.44 -12.54 1.29
N HIS A 188 0.75 -12.53 1.89
CA HIS A 188 1.70 -11.43 1.90
C HIS A 188 3.10 -11.96 1.54
N PRO A 189 3.98 -11.11 0.99
CA PRO A 189 5.38 -11.47 0.77
C PRO A 189 6.08 -11.81 2.09
N THR A 190 7.01 -12.76 2.04
CA THR A 190 7.95 -13.04 3.13
C THR A 190 9.22 -12.21 3.01
N SER A 191 9.63 -11.87 1.79
CA SER A 191 10.74 -10.96 1.55
C SER A 191 10.64 -10.27 0.19
N VAL A 192 11.32 -9.13 0.08
CA VAL A 192 11.47 -8.36 -1.16
C VAL A 192 12.93 -7.97 -1.32
N GLN A 193 13.49 -8.24 -2.49
CA GLN A 193 14.89 -7.99 -2.82
C GLN A 193 14.97 -7.16 -4.09
N SER A 194 15.91 -6.22 -4.15
CA SER A 194 16.25 -5.57 -5.42
C SER A 194 16.83 -6.60 -6.38
N VAL A 195 16.47 -6.49 -7.66
CA VAL A 195 17.10 -7.25 -8.75
C VAL A 195 18.01 -6.28 -9.46
N GLU A 196 19.32 -6.54 -9.38
CA GLU A 196 20.35 -5.86 -10.18
C GLU A 196 20.24 -6.23 -11.65
#